data_AF-A0A7S3M3T4-F1
#
_entry.id   AF-A0A7S3M3T4-F1
#
_cell.length_a   1.000
_cell.length_b   1.000
_cell.length_c   1.000
_cell.angle_alpha   90.00
_cell.angle_beta   90.00
_cell.angle_gamma   90.00
#
_symmetry.space_group_name_H-M   'P 1'
#
loop_
_entity.id
_entity.type
_entity.pdbx_description
1 polymer ?
#
loop_
_entity_poly.entity_id
_entity_poly.type
_entity_poly.pdbx_seq_one_letter_code
_entity_poly.pdbx_strand_id
1 'polypeptide(L)'
;MSLKRSSTDSNGISLSKVKKFMCDDPIEEVMDYFRKHQVVVIKNAIAGYSFGINDIKALHTEDPELIDETFSMEAKKGELGWGSHSSSDLFGKEAVKNRQWYASFIAQKKVPRGPDDIISTAYGSFKKRLPLTTLPTEGSRLKIKYTEPIWVFVGQNDQKDSFLQGRPEHIDSVHHDGTWHFQSSGSKVWYIRPADTKEWGDKPVQVSADGPSKKRKGSETVAKADPSSETFTDGLGRLKVVVEKGDILIINTRVWWHQTRIPYTGPKDYSISYAIDFFAKDLCLPGKKEIDESKSKMEKSNKSNKSAVATKGAVGDAAENDEEEVQEYSNIDGLYASKALKSGDVVFYEAELPDCALPRSDDPTCEIVWLEDGTGALFALKDLAVGDWLTVAPSDDEESDGSDDGEEDSNEGSEEGSEGDWEEEECCEEGSGEEEESENEKEE
;
A
#
# COMPACT_ATOMS: atom_id res chain seq x y z
N MET A 1 46.81 3.60 -27.46
CA MET A 1 46.40 3.37 -26.06
C MET A 1 45.25 2.38 -26.08
N SER A 2 45.48 1.17 -25.57
CA SER A 2 44.49 0.08 -25.56
C SER A 2 43.52 0.30 -24.41
N LEU A 3 42.26 0.60 -24.71
CA LEU A 3 41.17 0.64 -23.74
C LEU A 3 40.95 -0.79 -23.24
N LYS A 4 41.43 -1.08 -22.04
CA LYS A 4 41.04 -2.27 -21.29
C LYS A 4 39.54 -2.17 -21.02
N ARG A 5 38.75 -2.95 -21.76
CA ARG A 5 37.36 -3.25 -21.38
C ARG A 5 37.43 -3.98 -20.04
N SER A 6 36.93 -3.32 -18.99
CA SER A 6 36.66 -3.92 -17.69
C SER A 6 35.76 -5.14 -17.91
N SER A 7 36.31 -6.33 -17.65
CA SER A 7 35.60 -7.58 -17.75
C SER A 7 34.75 -7.80 -16.50
N THR A 8 33.58 -8.40 -16.71
CA THR A 8 32.62 -8.97 -15.74
C THR A 8 31.83 -7.98 -14.88
N ASP A 9 30.76 -7.43 -15.47
CA ASP A 9 29.52 -7.14 -14.75
C ASP A 9 28.91 -8.49 -14.34
N SER A 10 29.42 -9.08 -13.26
CA SER A 10 28.61 -10.06 -12.55
C SER A 10 27.40 -9.30 -12.02
N ASN A 11 26.20 -9.58 -12.54
CA ASN A 11 24.90 -9.07 -12.09
C ASN A 11 24.61 -9.32 -10.58
N GLY A 12 25.58 -9.78 -9.80
CA GLY A 12 25.50 -9.80 -8.35
C GLY A 12 25.53 -8.36 -7.85
N ILE A 13 24.35 -7.87 -7.48
CA ILE A 13 24.27 -6.66 -6.68
C ILE A 13 25.00 -6.96 -5.36
N SER A 14 26.06 -6.22 -5.06
CA SER A 14 26.58 -6.17 -3.68
C SER A 14 25.55 -5.41 -2.87
N LEU A 15 24.55 -6.13 -2.35
CA LEU A 15 23.39 -5.58 -1.65
C LEU A 15 23.74 -5.08 -0.24
N SER A 16 24.90 -4.47 -0.10
CA SER A 16 25.26 -3.68 1.06
C SER A 16 24.25 -2.58 1.35
N LYS A 17 23.79 -1.92 0.27
CA LYS A 17 23.05 -0.65 0.33
C LYS A 17 22.25 -0.47 -0.96
N VAL A 18 21.00 -0.02 -0.84
CA VAL A 18 20.25 0.56 -1.97
C VAL A 18 20.98 1.82 -2.43
N LYS A 19 21.22 1.96 -3.74
CA LYS A 19 21.85 3.18 -4.29
C LYS A 19 20.96 4.38 -4.02
N LYS A 20 21.57 5.44 -3.51
CA LYS A 20 20.95 6.74 -3.28
C LYS A 20 21.43 7.68 -4.37
N PHE A 21 20.49 8.27 -5.08
CA PHE A 21 20.71 9.37 -6.01
C PHE A 21 20.31 10.68 -5.33
N MET A 22 20.84 11.79 -5.80
CA MET A 22 20.46 13.13 -5.40
C MET A 22 19.45 13.71 -6.41
N CYS A 23 18.77 14.80 -6.05
CA CYS A 23 17.76 15.41 -6.91
C CYS A 23 18.31 15.97 -8.24
N ASP A 24 19.61 16.25 -8.30
CA ASP A 24 20.33 16.78 -9.46
C ASP A 24 20.96 15.69 -10.34
N ASP A 25 20.89 14.43 -9.91
CA ASP A 25 21.35 13.32 -10.74
C ASP A 25 20.44 13.14 -11.98
N PRO A 26 20.99 12.79 -13.16
CA PRO A 26 20.20 12.58 -14.37
C PRO A 26 19.15 11.48 -14.18
N ILE A 27 17.89 11.79 -14.47
CA ILE A 27 16.77 10.86 -14.27
C ILE A 27 16.93 9.57 -15.10
N GLU A 28 17.59 9.63 -16.26
CA GLU A 28 17.93 8.45 -17.06
C GLU A 28 18.80 7.47 -16.29
N GLU A 29 19.79 7.96 -15.53
CA GLU A 29 20.67 7.10 -14.74
C GLU A 29 19.93 6.47 -13.57
N VAL A 30 19.05 7.24 -12.92
CA VAL A 30 18.16 6.75 -11.86
C VAL A 30 17.28 5.61 -12.39
N MET A 31 16.66 5.81 -13.55
CA MET A 31 15.73 4.86 -14.15
C MET A 31 16.43 3.66 -14.79
N ASP A 32 17.63 3.82 -15.33
CA ASP A 32 18.46 2.70 -15.77
C ASP A 32 18.92 1.84 -14.59
N TYR A 33 19.18 2.46 -13.44
CA TYR A 33 19.43 1.74 -12.20
C TYR A 33 18.16 1.01 -11.72
N PHE A 34 17.02 1.70 -11.70
CA PHE A 34 15.73 1.10 -11.36
C PHE A 34 15.38 -0.08 -12.29
N ARG A 35 15.59 0.02 -13.60
CA ARG A 35 15.36 -1.08 -14.55
C ARG A 35 16.08 -2.37 -14.13
N LYS A 36 17.30 -2.24 -13.62
CA LYS A 36 18.16 -3.39 -13.25
C LYS A 36 17.85 -3.93 -11.86
N HIS A 37 17.55 -3.05 -10.91
CA HIS A 37 17.49 -3.39 -9.49
C HIS A 37 16.07 -3.35 -8.92
N GLN A 38 15.15 -2.72 -9.64
CA GLN A 38 13.74 -2.55 -9.30
C GLN A 38 13.51 -1.86 -7.96
N VAL A 39 14.53 -1.16 -7.45
CA VAL A 39 14.47 -0.30 -6.28
C VAL A 39 15.55 0.79 -6.35
N VAL A 40 15.20 2.02 -6.00
CA VAL A 40 16.13 3.16 -5.92
C VAL A 40 15.58 4.24 -4.99
N VAL A 41 16.47 5.01 -4.36
CA VAL A 41 16.09 6.18 -3.56
C VAL A 41 16.64 7.44 -4.20
N ILE A 42 15.81 8.47 -4.36
CA ILE A 42 16.20 9.83 -4.71
C ILE A 42 16.11 10.69 -3.44
N LYS A 43 17.23 11.26 -3.01
CA LYS A 43 17.34 12.07 -1.79
C LYS A 43 16.98 13.51 -2.08
N ASN A 44 16.20 14.11 -1.16
CA ASN A 44 15.82 15.52 -1.23
C ASN A 44 15.25 15.93 -2.60
N ALA A 45 14.38 15.09 -3.18
CA ALA A 45 13.82 15.28 -4.52
C ALA A 45 13.11 16.64 -4.70
N ILE A 46 12.52 17.18 -3.62
CA ILE A 46 11.95 18.54 -3.60
C ILE A 46 12.33 19.27 -2.33
N ALA A 47 12.65 20.56 -2.48
CA ALA A 47 12.76 21.51 -1.38
C ALA A 47 11.51 22.41 -1.26
N GLY A 48 11.17 22.83 -0.04
CA GLY A 48 10.22 23.93 0.20
C GLY A 48 8.73 23.61 0.01
N TYR A 49 8.32 22.34 0.09
CA TYR A 49 6.92 21.93 -0.03
C TYR A 49 6.23 21.83 1.35
N SER A 50 4.89 21.87 1.37
CA SER A 50 4.10 21.98 2.61
C SER A 50 3.00 20.94 2.82
N PHE A 51 2.96 19.84 2.05
CA PHE A 51 1.95 18.80 2.25
C PHE A 51 2.12 18.07 3.59
N GLY A 52 1.07 18.05 4.41
CA GLY A 52 1.09 17.46 5.75
C GLY A 52 -0.30 17.11 6.28
N ILE A 53 -0.40 16.95 7.61
CA ILE A 53 -1.61 16.45 8.27
C ILE A 53 -2.83 17.35 8.04
N ASN A 54 -2.63 18.66 7.94
CA ASN A 54 -3.72 19.61 7.72
C ASN A 54 -4.37 19.44 6.34
N ASP A 55 -3.60 19.04 5.32
CA ASP A 55 -4.14 18.78 3.98
C ASP A 55 -5.00 17.51 3.96
N ILE A 56 -4.64 16.52 4.79
CA ILE A 56 -5.40 15.27 4.97
C ILE A 56 -6.68 15.55 5.77
N LYS A 57 -6.61 16.35 6.84
CA LYS A 57 -7.79 16.80 7.59
C LYS A 57 -8.73 17.64 6.74
N ALA A 58 -8.19 18.49 5.87
CA ALA A 58 -8.97 19.26 4.91
C ALA A 58 -9.70 18.32 3.94
N LEU A 59 -9.00 17.31 3.38
CA LEU A 59 -9.64 16.30 2.53
C LEU A 59 -10.77 15.57 3.27
N HIS A 60 -10.52 15.08 4.49
CA HIS A 60 -11.54 14.42 5.31
C HIS A 60 -12.76 15.31 5.58
N THR A 61 -12.54 16.62 5.77
CA THR A 61 -13.62 17.58 6.00
C THR A 61 -14.40 17.89 4.72
N GLU A 62 -13.71 17.94 3.57
CA GLU A 62 -14.29 18.22 2.25
C GLU A 62 -15.10 17.02 1.70
N ASP A 63 -14.60 15.79 1.86
CA ASP A 63 -15.16 14.54 1.32
C ASP A 63 -14.68 13.35 2.17
N PRO A 64 -15.32 13.06 3.32
CA PRO A 64 -14.87 11.99 4.24
C PRO A 64 -14.92 10.61 3.59
N GLU A 65 -15.94 10.34 2.78
CA GLU A 65 -16.09 9.08 2.03
C GLU A 65 -14.86 8.74 1.19
N LEU A 66 -14.14 9.74 0.66
CA LEU A 66 -12.91 9.52 -0.11
C LEU A 66 -11.79 8.86 0.72
N ILE A 67 -11.84 9.01 2.04
CA ILE A 67 -10.94 8.36 2.99
C ILE A 67 -11.61 7.10 3.52
N ASP A 68 -12.86 7.19 3.97
CA ASP A 68 -13.55 6.16 4.75
C ASP A 68 -13.72 4.85 3.99
N GLU A 69 -13.98 4.91 2.67
CA GLU A 69 -14.16 3.72 1.82
C GLU A 69 -12.95 2.79 1.80
N THR A 70 -11.75 3.33 2.01
CA THR A 70 -10.48 2.57 1.92
C THR A 70 -9.59 2.75 3.14
N PHE A 71 -10.15 3.31 4.21
CA PHE A 71 -9.41 3.58 5.43
C PHE A 71 -9.05 2.27 6.14
N SER A 72 -7.78 2.12 6.48
CA SER A 72 -7.26 0.97 7.20
C SER A 72 -6.36 1.44 8.34
N MET A 73 -6.60 0.89 9.53
CA MET A 73 -5.72 1.04 10.68
C MET A 73 -4.73 -0.12 10.70
N GLU A 74 -3.51 0.12 10.22
CA GLU A 74 -2.51 -0.92 9.99
C GLU A 74 -1.75 -1.34 11.27
N ALA A 75 -1.69 -0.46 12.28
CA ALA A 75 -1.13 -0.79 13.59
C ALA A 75 -1.62 0.14 14.69
N LYS A 76 -2.05 -0.43 15.82
CA LYS A 76 -2.33 0.29 17.07
C LYS A 76 -1.83 -0.51 18.28
N LYS A 77 -1.00 0.11 19.13
CA LYS A 77 -0.45 -0.57 20.31
C LYS A 77 -1.43 -0.51 21.48
N GLY A 78 -1.72 -1.66 22.11
CA GLY A 78 -2.39 -1.73 23.42
C GLY A 78 -3.90 -1.99 23.38
N GLU A 79 -4.50 -2.19 22.21
CA GLU A 79 -5.89 -2.65 22.08
C GLU A 79 -5.88 -4.03 21.40
N LEU A 80 -6.44 -5.02 22.10
CA LEU A 80 -6.70 -6.35 21.54
C LEU A 80 -7.95 -6.23 20.68
N GLY A 81 -7.78 -6.33 19.36
CA GLY A 81 -8.86 -6.33 18.38
C GLY A 81 -8.99 -5.00 17.64
N TRP A 82 -9.48 -5.11 16.40
CA TRP A 82 -9.95 -4.02 15.54
C TRP A 82 -11.15 -3.31 16.20
N GLY A 83 -10.92 -2.60 17.29
CA GLY A 83 -11.87 -1.60 17.75
C GLY A 83 -12.16 -0.66 16.57
N SER A 84 -13.43 -0.30 16.42
CA SER A 84 -14.04 0.52 15.37
C SER A 84 -13.41 1.92 15.21
N HIS A 85 -12.12 2.00 14.88
CA HIS A 85 -11.46 3.28 14.66
C HIS A 85 -11.84 3.76 13.27
N SER A 86 -12.60 4.83 13.25
CA SER A 86 -12.94 5.54 12.03
C SER A 86 -11.79 6.47 11.66
N SER A 87 -11.71 6.79 10.37
CA SER A 87 -10.96 7.95 9.86
C SER A 87 -11.27 9.24 10.64
N SER A 88 -12.51 9.42 11.11
CA SER A 88 -12.96 10.56 11.89
C SER A 88 -12.26 10.65 13.25
N ASP A 89 -11.92 9.52 13.86
CA ASP A 89 -11.16 9.51 15.12
C ASP A 89 -9.75 10.08 14.93
N LEU A 90 -9.15 9.90 13.75
CA LEU A 90 -7.79 10.36 13.44
C LEU A 90 -7.74 11.75 12.79
N PHE A 91 -8.58 11.96 11.79
CA PHE A 91 -8.55 13.11 10.89
C PHE A 91 -9.68 14.10 11.15
N GLY A 92 -10.58 13.79 12.07
CA GLY A 92 -11.60 14.71 12.55
C GLY A 92 -11.04 15.92 13.30
N LYS A 93 -11.96 16.69 13.88
CA LYS A 93 -11.63 17.95 14.58
C LYS A 93 -10.87 17.73 15.89
N GLU A 94 -11.10 16.60 16.56
CA GLU A 94 -10.46 16.29 17.84
C GLU A 94 -9.06 15.69 17.67
N ALA A 95 -8.24 15.81 18.72
CA ALA A 95 -6.90 15.23 18.74
C ALA A 95 -6.96 13.79 19.27
N VAL A 96 -6.33 12.86 18.54
CA VAL A 96 -6.20 11.47 18.97
C VAL A 96 -5.45 11.41 20.30
N LYS A 97 -6.08 10.82 21.32
CA LYS A 97 -5.48 10.65 22.66
C LYS A 97 -4.32 9.65 22.65
N ASN A 98 -4.43 8.59 21.84
CA ASN A 98 -3.38 7.60 21.63
C ASN A 98 -2.44 8.07 20.52
N ARG A 99 -1.14 8.21 20.81
CA ARG A 99 -0.13 8.77 19.89
C ARG A 99 0.77 7.72 19.24
N GLN A 100 0.30 6.47 19.22
CA GLN A 100 0.95 5.34 18.56
C GLN A 100 -0.03 4.64 17.63
N TRP A 101 -0.06 5.09 16.39
CA TRP A 101 -0.92 4.52 15.35
C TRP A 101 -0.33 4.72 13.97
N TYR A 102 -0.65 3.80 13.06
CA TYR A 102 -0.30 3.87 11.65
C TYR A 102 -1.55 3.51 10.84
N ALA A 103 -1.88 4.35 9.87
CA ALA A 103 -3.06 4.21 9.05
C ALA A 103 -2.74 4.49 7.58
N SER A 104 -3.55 3.91 6.70
CA SER A 104 -3.54 4.19 5.26
C SER A 104 -4.94 4.38 4.72
N PHE A 105 -5.01 5.04 3.56
CA PHE A 105 -6.20 5.08 2.73
C PHE A 105 -5.80 5.36 1.27
N ILE A 106 -6.72 5.14 0.34
CA ILE A 106 -6.54 5.40 -1.09
C ILE A 106 -7.42 6.57 -1.48
N ALA A 107 -6.79 7.71 -1.76
CA ALA A 107 -7.49 8.83 -2.35
C ALA A 107 -7.70 8.58 -3.85
N GLN A 108 -8.95 8.39 -4.28
CA GLN A 108 -9.26 8.13 -5.68
C GLN A 108 -10.50 8.90 -6.15
N LYS A 109 -10.56 9.10 -7.47
CA LYS A 109 -11.72 9.73 -8.11
C LYS A 109 -12.89 8.75 -8.07
N LYS A 110 -13.98 9.14 -7.41
CA LYS A 110 -15.24 8.38 -7.49
C LYS A 110 -15.72 8.32 -8.94
N VAL A 111 -16.18 7.14 -9.35
CA VAL A 111 -16.93 7.00 -10.60
C VAL A 111 -18.20 7.84 -10.44
N PRO A 112 -18.46 8.81 -11.33
CA PRO A 112 -19.68 9.60 -11.25
C PRO A 112 -20.90 8.68 -11.21
N ARG A 113 -21.71 8.73 -10.14
CA ARG A 113 -22.97 7.97 -10.01
C ARG A 113 -24.10 8.52 -10.88
N GLY A 114 -23.84 9.62 -11.61
CA GLY A 114 -24.79 10.23 -12.52
C GLY A 114 -24.21 11.43 -13.26
N PRO A 115 -24.96 12.01 -14.22
CA PRO A 115 -24.54 13.17 -15.00
C PRO A 115 -24.34 14.44 -14.16
N ASP A 116 -24.95 14.50 -12.97
CA ASP A 116 -24.84 15.62 -12.03
C ASP A 116 -23.78 15.38 -10.95
N ASP A 117 -23.11 14.21 -10.96
CA ASP A 117 -22.06 13.90 -10.00
C ASP A 117 -20.77 14.61 -10.43
N ILE A 118 -20.66 15.86 -9.97
CA ILE A 118 -19.48 16.69 -10.15
C ILE A 118 -18.30 15.90 -9.60
N ILE A 119 -17.43 15.42 -10.50
CA ILE A 119 -16.13 14.84 -10.18
C ILE A 119 -15.59 15.53 -8.92
N SER A 120 -15.50 14.78 -7.81
CA SER A 120 -15.25 15.32 -6.47
C SER A 120 -14.19 16.41 -6.54
N THR A 121 -14.64 17.66 -6.38
CA THR A 121 -13.77 18.84 -6.36
C THR A 121 -12.71 18.70 -5.26
N ALA A 122 -12.99 17.92 -4.22
CA ALA A 122 -12.08 17.58 -3.14
C ALA A 122 -10.88 16.75 -3.64
N TYR A 123 -11.08 15.67 -4.41
CA TYR A 123 -9.97 14.87 -4.96
C TYR A 123 -9.03 15.72 -5.82
N GLY A 124 -9.61 16.52 -6.74
CA GLY A 124 -8.83 17.39 -7.62
C GLY A 124 -8.07 18.47 -6.85
N SER A 125 -8.67 19.00 -5.77
CA SER A 125 -8.02 19.97 -4.88
C SER A 125 -6.91 19.32 -4.06
N PHE A 126 -7.15 18.13 -3.53
CA PHE A 126 -6.15 17.34 -2.81
C PHE A 126 -4.94 17.02 -3.70
N LYS A 127 -5.16 16.52 -4.92
CA LYS A 127 -4.09 16.22 -5.88
C LYS A 127 -3.24 17.45 -6.21
N LYS A 128 -3.83 18.64 -6.27
CA LYS A 128 -3.10 19.92 -6.47
C LYS A 128 -2.27 20.36 -5.26
N ARG A 129 -2.62 19.90 -4.05
CA ARG A 129 -1.85 20.16 -2.81
C ARG A 129 -0.62 19.25 -2.69
N LEU A 130 -0.55 18.16 -3.46
CA LEU A 130 0.60 17.26 -3.44
C LEU A 130 1.85 17.93 -4.04
N PRO A 131 3.04 17.72 -3.44
CA PRO A 131 4.29 18.27 -3.97
C PRO A 131 4.66 17.72 -5.35
N LEU A 132 4.33 16.44 -5.57
CA LEU A 132 4.53 15.71 -6.82
C LEU A 132 3.32 14.84 -7.11
N THR A 133 2.98 14.75 -8.38
CA THR A 133 2.06 13.74 -8.92
C THR A 133 2.72 12.89 -10.00
N THR A 134 3.95 13.22 -10.38
CA THR A 134 4.79 12.51 -11.34
C THR A 134 6.23 12.53 -10.86
N LEU A 135 7.06 11.59 -11.32
CA LEU A 135 8.49 11.64 -11.12
C LEU A 135 9.10 12.79 -11.95
N PRO A 136 10.22 13.40 -11.51
CA PRO A 136 10.86 14.51 -12.21
C PRO A 136 11.59 14.04 -13.49
N THR A 137 10.83 13.60 -14.49
CA THR A 137 11.32 13.04 -15.76
C THR A 137 11.34 14.06 -16.89
N GLU A 138 11.35 15.37 -16.58
CA GLU A 138 11.35 16.41 -17.60
C GLU A 138 12.61 16.29 -18.48
N GLY A 139 12.42 16.30 -19.81
CA GLY A 139 13.49 16.08 -20.77
C GLY A 139 13.86 14.60 -21.01
N SER A 140 13.27 13.66 -20.26
CA SER A 140 13.54 12.25 -20.45
C SER A 140 12.83 11.66 -21.66
N ARG A 141 13.45 10.62 -22.24
CA ARG A 141 12.84 9.82 -23.31
C ARG A 141 11.87 8.77 -22.80
N LEU A 142 11.84 8.55 -21.48
CA LEU A 142 11.02 7.54 -20.85
C LEU A 142 9.55 7.95 -20.90
N LYS A 143 8.71 7.03 -21.39
CA LYS A 143 7.26 7.17 -21.36
C LYS A 143 6.72 6.49 -20.12
N ILE A 144 6.41 7.29 -19.10
CA ILE A 144 5.81 6.81 -17.86
C ILE A 144 4.34 7.26 -17.84
N LYS A 145 3.42 6.30 -17.71
CA LYS A 145 2.01 6.56 -17.40
C LYS A 145 1.82 6.37 -15.90
N TYR A 146 1.09 7.26 -15.24
CA TYR A 146 0.81 7.15 -13.80
C TYR A 146 -0.65 6.75 -13.58
N THR A 147 -0.92 6.03 -12.51
CA THR A 147 -2.30 5.77 -12.07
C THR A 147 -2.90 7.03 -11.45
N GLU A 148 -4.24 7.08 -11.39
CA GLU A 148 -4.94 8.16 -10.71
C GLU A 148 -4.97 7.97 -9.18
N PRO A 149 -5.28 6.78 -8.62
CA PRO A 149 -5.30 6.59 -7.16
C PRO A 149 -4.01 7.02 -6.46
N ILE A 150 -4.15 7.69 -5.32
CA ILE A 150 -3.05 8.15 -4.48
C ILE A 150 -3.14 7.43 -3.14
N TRP A 151 -2.16 6.58 -2.87
CA TRP A 151 -2.05 5.88 -1.59
C TRP A 151 -1.49 6.83 -0.55
N VAL A 152 -2.17 7.04 0.57
CA VAL A 152 -1.73 7.93 1.64
C VAL A 152 -1.45 7.11 2.88
N PHE A 153 -0.32 7.39 3.54
CA PHE A 153 0.11 6.71 4.75
C PHE A 153 0.46 7.73 5.81
N VAL A 154 -0.09 7.56 7.01
CA VAL A 154 0.11 8.46 8.13
C VAL A 154 0.45 7.64 9.36
N GLY A 155 1.54 7.99 10.04
CA GLY A 155 1.95 7.37 11.29
C GLY A 155 2.34 8.38 12.33
N GLN A 156 1.95 8.12 13.57
CA GLN A 156 2.42 8.84 14.75
C GLN A 156 3.06 7.85 15.71
N ASN A 157 4.28 8.14 16.14
CA ASN A 157 4.98 7.32 17.13
C ASN A 157 5.69 8.22 18.14
N ASP A 158 5.14 8.28 19.35
CA ASP A 158 5.67 9.09 20.44
C ASP A 158 6.67 8.35 21.36
N GLN A 159 7.02 7.10 21.04
CA GLN A 159 7.99 6.32 21.82
C GLN A 159 9.39 6.45 21.22
N LYS A 160 10.28 7.14 21.93
CA LYS A 160 11.65 7.45 21.48
C LYS A 160 12.50 6.22 21.17
N ASP A 161 12.34 5.17 21.96
CA ASP A 161 13.22 4.00 21.95
C ASP A 161 12.59 2.78 21.26
N SER A 162 11.47 2.96 20.55
CA SER A 162 10.81 1.88 19.83
C SER A 162 10.30 2.30 18.47
N PHE A 163 10.35 1.39 17.51
CA PHE A 163 9.61 1.55 16.27
C PHE A 163 8.14 1.21 16.49
N LEU A 164 7.25 1.99 15.90
CA LEU A 164 5.89 1.57 15.64
C LEU A 164 5.90 0.71 14.37
N GLN A 165 5.22 -0.44 14.43
CA GLN A 165 5.07 -1.31 13.27
C GLN A 165 4.24 -0.58 12.20
N GLY A 166 4.73 -0.56 10.96
CA GLY A 166 3.95 -0.11 9.80
C GLY A 166 3.32 -1.31 9.11
N ARG A 167 3.11 -1.24 7.79
CA ARG A 167 2.60 -2.40 7.02
C ARG A 167 3.50 -3.63 7.23
N PRO A 168 2.91 -4.82 7.47
CA PRO A 168 3.65 -6.07 7.61
C PRO A 168 4.37 -6.44 6.30
N GLU A 169 5.18 -7.49 6.32
CA GLU A 169 5.91 -7.90 5.11
C GLU A 169 4.96 -8.49 4.06
N HIS A 170 4.92 -7.88 2.88
CA HIS A 170 4.10 -8.31 1.75
C HIS A 170 4.79 -8.02 0.41
N ILE A 171 4.23 -8.57 -0.66
CA ILE A 171 4.39 -8.10 -2.03
C ILE A 171 3.01 -7.67 -2.52
N ASP A 172 2.96 -6.80 -3.52
CA ASP A 172 1.68 -6.39 -4.08
C ASP A 172 1.35 -7.25 -5.30
N SER A 173 0.09 -7.65 -5.44
CA SER A 173 -0.40 -8.23 -6.68
C SER A 173 -0.97 -7.17 -7.60
N VAL A 174 -0.07 -6.53 -8.33
CA VAL A 174 -0.39 -5.39 -9.17
C VAL A 174 0.07 -5.62 -10.61
N HIS A 175 -0.47 -4.83 -11.54
CA HIS A 175 -0.11 -4.93 -12.96
C HIS A 175 0.93 -3.89 -13.39
N HIS A 176 1.15 -2.86 -12.56
CA HIS A 176 2.06 -1.76 -12.84
C HIS A 176 3.53 -2.16 -12.79
N ASP A 177 4.40 -1.29 -13.28
CA ASP A 177 5.84 -1.57 -13.42
C ASP A 177 6.64 -1.11 -12.20
N GLY A 178 6.08 -0.20 -11.41
CA GLY A 178 6.57 0.16 -10.09
C GLY A 178 5.64 1.13 -9.39
N THR A 179 6.03 1.46 -8.17
CA THR A 179 5.39 2.45 -7.31
C THR A 179 6.47 3.38 -6.83
N TRP A 180 6.17 4.67 -6.74
CA TRP A 180 7.05 5.60 -6.04
C TRP A 180 6.36 6.16 -4.82
N HIS A 181 7.09 6.20 -3.71
CA HIS A 181 6.66 6.76 -2.44
C HIS A 181 7.42 8.05 -2.19
N PHE A 182 6.70 9.14 -1.92
CA PHE A 182 7.28 10.39 -1.47
C PHE A 182 7.01 10.60 0.02
N GLN A 183 8.07 10.87 0.79
CA GLN A 183 7.98 11.12 2.21
C GLN A 183 7.79 12.63 2.47
N SER A 184 6.57 13.07 2.73
CA SER A 184 6.27 14.48 2.90
C SER A 184 6.63 15.03 4.29
N SER A 185 6.58 14.20 5.33
CA SER A 185 6.91 14.59 6.71
C SER A 185 7.55 13.43 7.48
N GLY A 186 8.42 13.72 8.45
CA GLY A 186 9.04 12.70 9.30
C GLY A 186 9.96 11.75 8.52
N SER A 187 9.99 10.48 8.92
CA SER A 187 10.74 9.43 8.23
C SER A 187 10.02 8.09 8.31
N LYS A 188 10.31 7.22 7.36
CA LYS A 188 9.79 5.84 7.29
C LYS A 188 10.95 4.89 7.02
N VAL A 189 11.00 3.79 7.76
CA VAL A 189 12.01 2.74 7.57
C VAL A 189 11.38 1.59 6.81
N TRP A 190 11.97 1.24 5.69
CA TRP A 190 11.59 0.11 4.87
C TRP A 190 12.58 -1.03 5.08
N TYR A 191 12.07 -2.25 5.20
CA TYR A 191 12.88 -3.45 5.15
C TYR A 191 12.45 -4.25 3.94
N ILE A 192 13.37 -4.43 2.99
CA ILE A 192 13.05 -5.05 1.71
C ILE A 192 13.95 -6.24 1.42
N ARG A 193 13.40 -7.25 0.72
CA ARG A 193 14.16 -8.36 0.15
C ARG A 193 13.54 -8.81 -1.17
N PRO A 194 14.32 -9.34 -2.13
CA PRO A 194 13.80 -9.85 -3.38
C PRO A 194 12.78 -10.98 -3.12
N ALA A 195 11.70 -10.96 -3.89
CA ALA A 195 10.76 -12.07 -3.96
C ALA A 195 11.32 -13.20 -4.81
N ASP A 196 10.93 -14.44 -4.47
CA ASP A 196 11.23 -15.61 -5.26
C ASP A 196 10.23 -15.70 -6.43
N THR A 197 10.44 -14.83 -7.42
CA THR A 197 9.58 -14.71 -8.60
C THR A 197 10.36 -14.93 -9.88
N LYS A 198 9.70 -15.56 -10.86
CA LYS A 198 10.23 -15.75 -12.21
C LYS A 198 10.44 -14.45 -12.96
N GLU A 199 9.86 -13.33 -12.50
CA GLU A 199 10.04 -12.02 -13.13
C GLU A 199 11.51 -11.58 -13.15
N TRP A 200 12.32 -12.01 -12.17
CA TRP A 200 13.77 -11.76 -12.15
C TRP A 200 14.55 -12.46 -13.28
N GLY A 201 13.93 -13.43 -13.98
CA GLY A 201 14.58 -14.32 -14.94
C GLY A 201 15.44 -15.40 -14.26
N ASP A 202 16.41 -15.95 -15.00
CA ASP A 202 17.21 -17.11 -14.56
C ASP A 202 18.18 -16.85 -13.38
N LYS A 203 18.30 -15.59 -12.93
CA LYS A 203 19.27 -15.19 -11.90
C LYS A 203 18.54 -14.44 -10.79
N PRO A 204 18.19 -15.10 -9.67
CA PRO A 204 17.59 -14.41 -8.54
C PRO A 204 18.56 -13.36 -7.99
N VAL A 205 18.01 -12.20 -7.64
CA VAL A 205 18.77 -11.16 -6.96
C VAL A 205 19.12 -11.68 -5.55
N GLN A 206 20.42 -11.79 -5.25
CA GLN A 206 20.87 -12.27 -3.94
C GLN A 206 21.22 -11.10 -3.01
N VAL A 207 20.49 -11.00 -1.89
CA VAL A 207 20.87 -10.13 -0.77
C VAL A 207 21.98 -10.81 -0.01
N SER A 208 23.22 -10.38 -0.22
CA SER A 208 24.29 -10.76 0.69
C SER A 208 24.25 -9.83 1.89
N ALA A 209 24.14 -10.40 3.09
CA ALA A 209 24.50 -9.67 4.30
C ALA A 209 25.99 -9.30 4.13
N ASP A 210 26.30 -8.01 4.16
CA ASP A 210 27.66 -7.54 4.08
C ASP A 210 28.51 -8.15 5.19
N GLY A 211 29.27 -9.14 4.78
CA GLY A 211 30.30 -9.73 5.59
C GLY A 211 31.08 -10.64 4.67
N PRO A 212 32.40 -10.47 4.50
CA PRO A 212 33.22 -11.59 4.11
C PRO A 212 33.05 -12.62 5.23
N SER A 213 32.09 -13.52 5.06
CA SER A 213 31.98 -14.79 5.76
C SER A 213 33.18 -15.62 5.33
N LYS A 214 34.38 -15.18 5.72
CA LYS A 214 35.54 -16.05 5.85
C LYS A 214 35.02 -17.17 6.71
N LYS A 215 34.77 -18.34 6.11
CA LYS A 215 34.61 -19.61 6.80
C LYS A 215 35.83 -19.75 7.72
N ARG A 216 35.74 -19.21 8.94
CA ARG A 216 36.69 -19.47 10.01
C ARG A 216 36.39 -20.90 10.42
N LYS A 217 37.12 -21.81 9.78
CA LYS A 217 37.16 -23.23 10.13
C LYS A 217 37.64 -23.30 11.59
N GLY A 218 36.72 -23.54 12.53
CA GLY A 218 37.04 -23.99 13.88
C GLY A 218 37.13 -22.93 14.99
N SER A 219 36.08 -22.12 15.21
CA SER A 219 35.94 -21.39 16.48
C SER A 219 34.46 -21.15 16.81
N GLU A 220 33.91 -21.95 17.73
CA GLU A 220 32.62 -21.72 18.41
C GLU A 220 32.73 -20.50 19.34
N THR A 221 32.94 -19.33 18.77
CA THR A 221 32.82 -18.08 19.50
C THR A 221 31.74 -17.29 18.81
N VAL A 222 30.56 -17.28 19.45
CA VAL A 222 29.39 -16.46 19.10
C VAL A 222 29.88 -15.05 18.79
N ALA A 223 29.95 -14.71 17.51
CA ALA A 223 30.30 -13.37 17.09
C ALA A 223 29.18 -12.45 17.57
N LYS A 224 29.53 -11.42 18.34
CA LYS A 224 28.61 -10.32 18.67
C LYS A 224 28.08 -9.76 17.35
N ALA A 225 26.81 -9.99 17.08
CA ALA A 225 26.11 -9.41 15.94
C ALA A 225 26.30 -7.88 15.97
N ASP A 226 26.48 -7.28 14.78
CA ASP A 226 26.43 -5.85 14.63
C ASP A 226 25.05 -5.36 15.14
N PRO A 227 24.99 -4.49 16.15
CA PRO A 227 23.73 -4.04 16.73
C PRO A 227 22.85 -3.25 15.74
N SER A 228 23.36 -2.89 14.55
CA SER A 228 22.59 -2.26 13.48
C SER A 228 21.87 -3.25 12.56
N SER A 229 22.26 -4.53 12.56
CA SER A 229 21.55 -5.61 11.86
C SER A 229 20.41 -6.08 12.76
N GLU A 230 19.25 -5.43 12.64
CA GLU A 230 18.01 -5.96 13.20
C GLU A 230 17.77 -7.36 12.62
N THR A 231 18.10 -8.40 13.39
CA THR A 231 17.85 -9.78 13.01
C THR A 231 16.37 -10.05 13.20
N PHE A 232 15.66 -10.24 12.09
CA PHE A 232 14.30 -10.74 12.11
C PHE A 232 14.29 -12.19 12.63
N THR A 233 13.20 -12.58 13.29
CA THR A 233 13.05 -13.89 13.92
C THR A 233 13.10 -15.05 12.92
N ASP A 234 12.83 -14.78 11.65
CA ASP A 234 12.85 -15.75 10.55
C ASP A 234 14.25 -16.02 9.97
N GLY A 235 15.27 -15.27 10.39
CA GLY A 235 16.62 -15.40 9.86
C GLY A 235 16.80 -14.92 8.42
N LEU A 236 15.79 -14.29 7.80
CA LEU A 236 15.87 -13.76 6.44
C LEU A 236 16.56 -12.39 6.44
N GLY A 237 17.60 -12.27 5.60
CA GLY A 237 18.32 -11.00 5.39
C GLY A 237 17.45 -9.99 4.66
N ARG A 238 17.38 -8.76 5.20
CA ARG A 238 16.63 -7.64 4.63
C ARG A 238 17.49 -6.39 4.52
N LEU A 239 17.24 -5.59 3.49
CA LEU A 239 17.84 -4.27 3.32
C LEU A 239 17.04 -3.25 4.09
N LYS A 240 17.71 -2.52 4.99
CA LYS A 240 17.13 -1.38 5.69
C LYS A 240 17.29 -0.12 4.86
N VAL A 241 16.18 0.46 4.42
CA VAL A 241 16.12 1.71 3.66
C VAL A 241 15.40 2.75 4.51
N VAL A 242 16.12 3.80 4.92
CA VAL A 242 15.53 4.94 5.62
C VAL A 242 15.16 6.00 4.60
N VAL A 243 13.87 6.34 4.54
CA VAL A 243 13.30 7.37 3.67
C VAL A 243 12.92 8.54 4.56
N GLU A 244 13.59 9.67 4.35
CA GLU A 244 13.42 10.89 5.14
C GLU A 244 12.54 11.89 4.40
N LYS A 245 12.06 12.91 5.11
CA LYS A 245 11.34 14.05 4.51
C LYS A 245 12.05 14.56 3.24
N GLY A 246 11.33 14.54 2.13
CA GLY A 246 11.75 15.04 0.82
C GLY A 246 12.33 13.97 -0.09
N ASP A 247 12.54 12.74 0.42
CA ASP A 247 13.00 11.62 -0.39
C ASP A 247 11.87 10.99 -1.22
N ILE A 248 12.26 10.38 -2.34
CA ILE A 248 11.44 9.45 -3.12
C ILE A 248 12.06 8.05 -3.03
N LEU A 249 11.29 7.05 -2.66
CA LEU A 249 11.61 5.63 -2.86
C LEU A 249 10.84 5.15 -4.09
N ILE A 250 11.54 4.70 -5.13
CA ILE A 250 10.93 4.02 -6.28
C ILE A 250 11.20 2.53 -6.10
N ILE A 251 10.15 1.71 -6.11
CA ILE A 251 10.23 0.27 -5.84
C ILE A 251 9.22 -0.49 -6.70
N ASN A 252 9.59 -1.66 -7.21
CA ASN A 252 8.63 -2.59 -7.80
C ASN A 252 8.13 -3.55 -6.72
N THR A 253 6.97 -3.25 -6.15
CA THR A 253 6.39 -3.96 -5.01
C THR A 253 5.97 -5.40 -5.32
N ARG A 254 5.89 -5.78 -6.60
CA ARG A 254 5.61 -7.16 -7.06
C ARG A 254 6.79 -8.11 -6.87
N VAL A 255 8.00 -7.56 -6.96
CA VAL A 255 9.24 -8.36 -6.97
C VAL A 255 10.10 -8.11 -5.73
N TRP A 256 9.70 -7.19 -4.87
CA TRP A 256 10.33 -6.90 -3.58
C TRP A 256 9.34 -7.11 -2.45
N TRP A 257 9.59 -8.12 -1.62
CA TRP A 257 8.99 -8.19 -0.30
C TRP A 257 9.38 -6.94 0.47
N HIS A 258 8.40 -6.31 1.10
CA HIS A 258 8.61 -5.06 1.80
C HIS A 258 7.73 -4.98 3.04
N GLN A 259 8.29 -4.42 4.10
CA GLN A 259 7.59 -4.03 5.32
C GLN A 259 8.06 -2.65 5.74
N THR A 260 7.24 -1.96 6.53
CA THR A 260 7.57 -0.62 7.00
C THR A 260 7.54 -0.51 8.52
N ARG A 261 8.30 0.45 9.04
CA ARG A 261 8.32 0.84 10.45
C ARG A 261 8.38 2.35 10.56
N ILE A 262 7.73 2.89 11.58
CA ILE A 262 7.67 4.33 11.85
C ILE A 262 8.60 4.63 13.04
N PRO A 263 9.73 5.34 12.82
CA PRO A 263 10.58 5.84 13.90
C PRO A 263 9.81 6.81 14.80
N TYR A 264 10.43 7.21 15.92
CA TYR A 264 9.90 8.29 16.76
C TYR A 264 9.65 9.55 15.91
N THR A 265 8.40 10.02 15.89
CA THR A 265 8.02 11.24 15.17
C THR A 265 8.05 12.45 16.08
N GLY A 266 7.71 12.29 17.36
CA GLY A 266 7.45 13.39 18.28
C GLY A 266 5.97 13.47 18.66
N PRO A 267 5.63 14.16 19.76
CA PRO A 267 4.26 14.18 20.28
C PRO A 267 3.26 14.95 19.40
N LYS A 268 3.73 15.84 18.52
CA LYS A 268 2.92 16.68 17.63
C LYS A 268 3.27 16.52 16.15
N ASP A 269 4.11 15.53 15.85
CA ASP A 269 4.71 15.33 14.54
C ASP A 269 4.29 13.98 13.98
N TYR A 270 4.28 13.90 12.64
CA TYR A 270 3.80 12.75 11.89
C TYR A 270 4.82 12.30 10.86
N SER A 271 4.88 10.99 10.63
CA SER A 271 5.45 10.41 9.42
C SER A 271 4.34 10.34 8.37
N ILE A 272 4.44 11.16 7.33
CA ILE A 272 3.47 11.20 6.24
C ILE A 272 4.20 10.88 4.95
N SER A 273 3.63 9.95 4.18
CA SER A 273 4.07 9.65 2.83
C SER A 273 2.87 9.36 1.97
N TYR A 274 3.01 9.51 0.67
CA TYR A 274 2.04 9.00 -0.28
C TYR A 274 2.74 8.25 -1.41
N ALA A 275 1.98 7.45 -2.15
CA ALA A 275 2.48 6.66 -3.27
C ALA A 275 1.58 6.76 -4.49
N ILE A 276 2.21 6.66 -5.66
CA ILE A 276 1.54 6.61 -6.96
C ILE A 276 2.20 5.53 -7.79
N ASP A 277 1.35 4.72 -8.41
CA ASP A 277 1.80 3.62 -9.25
C ASP A 277 2.06 4.11 -10.67
N PHE A 278 2.93 3.40 -11.38
CA PHE A 278 3.28 3.78 -12.74
C PHE A 278 3.54 2.58 -13.66
N PHE A 279 3.22 2.80 -14.93
CA PHE A 279 3.53 1.93 -16.05
C PHE A 279 4.65 2.55 -16.88
N ALA A 280 5.69 1.78 -17.11
CA ALA A 280 6.83 2.13 -17.91
C ALA A 280 7.36 0.86 -18.60
N LYS A 281 6.85 0.57 -19.80
CA LYS A 281 7.21 -0.62 -20.61
C LYS A 281 8.73 -0.80 -20.80
N ASP A 282 9.45 0.31 -20.80
CA ASP A 282 10.91 0.34 -20.93
C ASP A 282 11.66 -0.02 -19.65
N LEU A 283 10.97 -0.09 -18.50
CA LEU A 283 11.53 -0.39 -17.18
C LEU A 283 11.15 -1.79 -16.67
N CYS A 284 10.27 -2.51 -17.38
CA CYS A 284 9.86 -3.87 -17.03
C CYS A 284 11.06 -4.81 -16.97
N LEU A 285 11.00 -5.76 -16.03
CA LEU A 285 11.96 -6.86 -15.96
C LEU A 285 11.88 -7.74 -17.22
N PRO A 286 13.00 -8.37 -17.62
CA PRO A 286 13.04 -9.27 -18.78
C PRO A 286 12.00 -10.40 -18.69
N GLY A 287 11.85 -11.02 -17.52
CA GLY A 287 10.92 -12.14 -17.31
C GLY A 287 9.45 -11.75 -17.53
N LYS A 288 9.07 -10.52 -17.16
CA LYS A 288 7.71 -10.00 -17.41
C LYS A 288 7.42 -9.90 -18.91
N LYS A 289 8.36 -9.41 -19.71
CA LYS A 289 8.19 -9.29 -21.17
C LYS A 289 7.92 -10.65 -21.82
N GLU A 290 8.65 -11.68 -21.40
CA GLU A 290 8.45 -13.05 -21.92
C GLU A 290 7.07 -13.61 -21.53
N ILE A 291 6.61 -13.33 -20.31
CA ILE A 291 5.28 -13.73 -19.82
C ILE A 291 4.18 -13.02 -20.63
N ASP A 292 4.27 -11.70 -20.80
CA ASP A 292 3.26 -10.91 -21.50
C ASP A 292 3.19 -11.26 -23.01
N GLU A 293 4.34 -11.48 -23.64
CA GLU A 293 4.41 -11.96 -25.02
C GLU A 293 3.82 -13.37 -25.19
N SER A 294 3.98 -14.23 -24.18
CA SER A 294 3.39 -15.58 -24.18
C SER A 294 1.87 -15.53 -24.01
N LYS A 295 1.36 -14.69 -23.11
CA LYS A 295 -0.08 -14.48 -22.90
C LYS A 295 -0.76 -13.93 -24.15
N SER A 296 -0.19 -12.87 -24.75
CA SER A 296 -0.76 -12.26 -25.96
C SER A 296 -0.80 -13.21 -27.16
N LYS A 297 0.18 -14.11 -27.31
CA LYS A 297 0.14 -15.18 -28.33
C LYS A 297 -0.98 -16.18 -28.06
N MET A 298 -1.17 -16.57 -26.80
CA MET A 298 -2.22 -17.51 -26.40
C MET A 298 -3.62 -16.92 -26.63
N GLU A 299 -3.86 -15.67 -26.27
CA GLU A 299 -5.13 -14.98 -26.51
C GLU A 299 -5.46 -14.84 -28.01
N LYS A 300 -4.48 -14.46 -28.82
CA LYS A 300 -4.65 -14.40 -30.29
C LYS A 300 -5.01 -15.76 -30.87
N SER A 301 -4.39 -16.84 -30.38
CA SER A 301 -4.71 -18.20 -30.82
C SER A 301 -6.13 -18.63 -30.44
N ASN A 302 -6.63 -18.19 -29.28
CA ASN A 302 -8.00 -18.46 -28.83
C ASN A 302 -9.04 -17.65 -29.62
N LYS A 303 -8.75 -16.37 -29.94
CA LYS A 303 -9.61 -15.55 -30.81
C LYS A 303 -9.68 -16.09 -32.24
N SER A 304 -8.58 -16.57 -32.81
CA SER A 304 -8.59 -17.17 -34.15
C SER A 304 -9.40 -18.47 -34.23
N ASN A 305 -9.44 -19.25 -33.14
CA ASN A 305 -10.28 -20.46 -33.08
C ASN A 305 -11.77 -20.14 -32.87
N LYS A 306 -12.09 -19.04 -32.17
CA LYS A 306 -13.48 -18.60 -31.98
C LYS A 306 -14.09 -17.93 -33.22
N SER A 307 -13.26 -17.35 -34.09
CA SER A 307 -13.71 -16.72 -35.35
C SER A 307 -13.95 -17.70 -36.51
N ALA A 308 -13.58 -18.97 -36.40
CA ALA A 308 -13.79 -19.96 -37.46
C ALA A 308 -15.22 -20.58 -37.49
N VAL A 309 -16.09 -20.19 -36.56
CA VAL A 309 -17.49 -20.68 -36.45
C VAL A 309 -18.51 -19.55 -36.70
N ALA A 310 -18.14 -18.50 -37.42
CA ALA A 310 -19.07 -17.44 -37.85
C ALA A 310 -18.94 -17.14 -39.36
N THR A 311 -19.96 -17.62 -40.05
CA THR A 311 -20.46 -17.38 -41.40
C THR A 311 -19.95 -16.17 -42.20
N LYS A 312 -19.68 -16.41 -43.49
CA LYS A 312 -19.50 -15.45 -44.59
C LYS A 312 -20.56 -14.35 -44.59
N GLY A 313 -20.14 -13.08 -44.54
CA GLY A 313 -21.00 -11.95 -44.91
C GLY A 313 -20.38 -10.57 -44.69
N ALA A 314 -20.11 -9.90 -45.82
CA ALA A 314 -19.97 -8.45 -46.00
C ALA A 314 -18.70 -7.72 -45.52
N VAL A 315 -18.22 -6.89 -46.45
CA VAL A 315 -17.03 -6.05 -46.43
C VAL A 315 -17.38 -4.71 -45.79
N GLY A 316 -16.56 -4.27 -44.84
CA GLY A 316 -16.63 -2.92 -44.27
C GLY A 316 -15.38 -2.63 -43.46
N ASP A 317 -14.50 -1.78 -43.99
CA ASP A 317 -13.31 -1.27 -43.31
C ASP A 317 -13.72 -0.48 -42.06
N ALA A 318 -13.42 -1.03 -40.88
CA ALA A 318 -13.57 -0.35 -39.60
C ALA A 318 -12.18 -0.08 -39.04
N ALA A 319 -11.86 1.20 -38.83
CA ALA A 319 -10.69 1.64 -38.11
C ALA A 319 -10.74 1.11 -36.67
N GLU A 320 -9.73 0.35 -36.28
CA GLU A 320 -9.53 -0.14 -34.91
C GLU A 320 -9.33 1.07 -34.00
N ASN A 321 -10.40 1.46 -33.32
CA ASN A 321 -10.35 2.36 -32.18
C ASN A 321 -9.92 1.48 -31.01
N ASP A 322 -8.64 1.58 -30.61
CA ASP A 322 -8.13 1.03 -29.35
C ASP A 322 -8.80 1.81 -28.21
N GLU A 323 -10.04 1.47 -27.90
CA GLU A 323 -10.66 1.82 -26.63
C GLU A 323 -9.88 1.07 -25.55
N GLU A 324 -8.87 1.74 -24.96
CA GLU A 324 -8.18 1.28 -23.76
C GLU A 324 -9.26 1.09 -22.68
N GLU A 325 -9.70 -0.17 -22.51
CA GLU A 325 -10.58 -0.61 -21.43
C GLU A 325 -10.08 0.04 -20.14
N VAL A 326 -10.91 0.87 -19.53
CA VAL A 326 -10.64 1.45 -18.22
C VAL A 326 -10.64 0.28 -17.24
N GLN A 327 -9.49 -0.38 -17.09
CA GLN A 327 -9.31 -1.41 -16.08
C GLN A 327 -9.54 -0.76 -14.73
N GLU A 328 -10.56 -1.23 -14.03
CA GLU A 328 -10.81 -0.88 -12.64
C GLU A 328 -9.63 -1.39 -11.83
N TYR A 329 -8.78 -0.46 -11.38
CA TYR A 329 -7.56 -0.78 -10.65
C TYR A 329 -7.91 -1.03 -9.18
N SER A 330 -8.43 -2.22 -8.86
CA SER A 330 -8.51 -2.67 -7.47
C SER A 330 -7.19 -3.34 -7.09
N ASN A 331 -6.40 -2.68 -6.24
CA ASN A 331 -5.29 -3.34 -5.57
C ASN A 331 -5.90 -4.10 -4.39
N ILE A 332 -6.05 -5.41 -4.54
CA ILE A 332 -6.53 -6.26 -3.46
C ILE A 332 -5.28 -6.66 -2.67
N ASP A 333 -5.14 -6.15 -1.45
CA ASP A 333 -4.10 -6.59 -0.52
C ASP A 333 -4.23 -8.12 -0.35
N GLY A 334 -3.17 -8.85 -0.68
CA GLY A 334 -3.15 -10.31 -0.66
C GLY A 334 -2.14 -10.83 0.36
N LEU A 335 -2.53 -11.87 1.10
CA LEU A 335 -1.57 -12.65 1.87
C LEU A 335 -0.97 -13.76 1.01
N TYR A 336 0.27 -14.10 1.32
CA TYR A 336 1.02 -15.13 0.63
C TYR A 336 1.58 -16.14 1.63
N ALA A 337 1.67 -17.40 1.21
CA ALA A 337 2.29 -18.45 1.98
C ALA A 337 3.77 -18.13 2.26
N SER A 338 4.12 -17.89 3.52
CA SER A 338 5.50 -17.57 3.94
C SER A 338 6.43 -18.79 3.92
N LYS A 339 5.86 -20.00 3.90
CA LYS A 339 6.54 -21.29 3.85
C LYS A 339 5.73 -22.24 2.96
N ALA A 340 6.37 -23.31 2.48
CA ALA A 340 5.63 -24.37 1.79
C ALA A 340 4.70 -25.09 2.79
N LEU A 341 3.46 -25.35 2.37
CA LEU A 341 2.39 -25.95 3.18
C LEU A 341 1.76 -27.11 2.40
N LYS A 342 1.27 -28.11 3.11
CA LYS A 342 0.49 -29.21 2.54
C LYS A 342 -1.00 -28.95 2.69
N SER A 343 -1.80 -29.53 1.80
CA SER A 343 -3.25 -29.58 1.98
C SER A 343 -3.59 -30.14 3.37
N GLY A 344 -4.41 -29.42 4.12
CA GLY A 344 -4.77 -29.69 5.51
C GLY A 344 -3.86 -29.06 6.57
N ASP A 345 -2.76 -28.40 6.19
CA ASP A 345 -1.93 -27.66 7.15
C ASP A 345 -2.62 -26.35 7.59
N VAL A 346 -2.41 -25.98 8.85
CA VAL A 346 -2.76 -24.65 9.35
C VAL A 346 -1.78 -23.62 8.77
N VAL A 347 -2.33 -22.66 8.03
CA VAL A 347 -1.60 -21.54 7.45
C VAL A 347 -1.33 -20.49 8.52
N PHE A 348 -2.39 -20.06 9.21
CA PHE A 348 -2.36 -19.10 10.32
C PHE A 348 -3.44 -19.45 11.34
N TYR A 349 -3.15 -19.22 12.61
CA TYR A 349 -4.20 -19.07 13.61
C TYR A 349 -4.76 -17.64 13.57
N GLU A 350 -5.99 -17.44 14.05
CA GLU A 350 -6.63 -16.12 14.14
C GLU A 350 -5.75 -15.06 14.81
N ALA A 351 -5.01 -15.43 15.86
CA ALA A 351 -4.07 -14.53 16.55
C ALA A 351 -2.80 -14.20 15.74
N GLU A 352 -2.53 -14.93 14.66
CA GLU A 352 -1.37 -14.77 13.78
C GLU A 352 -1.75 -14.15 12.42
N LEU A 353 -3.03 -14.15 12.06
CA LEU A 353 -3.51 -13.56 10.82
C LEU A 353 -3.19 -12.05 10.85
N PRO A 354 -2.46 -11.53 9.85
CA PRO A 354 -2.26 -10.10 9.70
C PRO A 354 -3.60 -9.39 9.57
N ASP A 355 -3.60 -8.11 9.94
CA ASP A 355 -4.71 -7.19 9.76
C ASP A 355 -5.00 -6.94 8.26
N CYS A 356 -5.64 -7.88 7.59
CA CYS A 356 -6.04 -7.73 6.19
C CYS A 356 -7.23 -8.62 5.83
N ALA A 357 -8.03 -8.15 4.89
CA ALA A 357 -9.04 -8.98 4.24
C ALA A 357 -8.35 -10.03 3.35
N LEU A 358 -8.73 -11.30 3.51
CA LEU A 358 -8.28 -12.35 2.60
C LEU A 358 -9.01 -12.20 1.25
N PRO A 359 -8.30 -12.19 0.12
CA PRO A 359 -8.94 -12.09 -1.18
C PRO A 359 -9.86 -13.29 -1.43
N ARG A 360 -11.04 -13.02 -1.99
CA ARG A 360 -12.04 -14.04 -2.31
C ARG A 360 -11.81 -14.61 -3.71
N SER A 361 -12.02 -15.91 -3.90
CA SER A 361 -11.84 -16.60 -5.19
C SER A 361 -12.73 -17.84 -5.32
N ASP A 362 -13.24 -18.09 -6.52
CA ASP A 362 -14.00 -19.32 -6.85
C ASP A 362 -13.15 -20.60 -6.80
N ASP A 363 -11.81 -20.47 -6.86
CA ASP A 363 -10.85 -21.56 -6.63
C ASP A 363 -9.96 -21.23 -5.42
N PRO A 364 -10.53 -21.23 -4.20
CA PRO A 364 -9.83 -20.80 -3.01
C PRO A 364 -8.64 -21.69 -2.71
N THR A 365 -7.57 -21.10 -2.18
CA THR A 365 -6.40 -21.85 -1.74
C THR A 365 -6.49 -22.23 -0.28
N CYS A 366 -7.35 -21.55 0.48
CA CYS A 366 -7.55 -21.73 1.91
C CYS A 366 -9.04 -21.73 2.29
N GLU A 367 -9.33 -22.30 3.46
CA GLU A 367 -10.63 -22.21 4.11
C GLU A 367 -10.48 -21.73 5.55
N ILE A 368 -11.49 -21.04 6.07
CA ILE A 368 -11.54 -20.63 7.47
C ILE A 368 -12.22 -21.76 8.26
N VAL A 369 -11.52 -22.31 9.25
CA VAL A 369 -11.98 -23.42 10.09
C VAL A 369 -12.00 -22.97 11.54
N TRP A 370 -13.04 -23.33 12.28
CA TRP A 370 -13.15 -23.13 13.72
C TRP A 370 -12.68 -24.39 14.46
N LEU A 371 -11.68 -24.26 15.31
CA LEU A 371 -11.14 -25.35 16.11
C LEU A 371 -12.06 -25.67 17.30
N GLU A 372 -11.83 -26.83 17.95
CA GLU A 372 -12.66 -27.28 19.09
C GLU A 372 -12.63 -26.31 20.29
N ASP A 373 -11.58 -25.51 20.42
CA ASP A 373 -11.45 -24.49 21.46
C ASP A 373 -12.12 -23.15 21.10
N GLY A 374 -12.74 -23.06 19.92
CA GLY A 374 -13.38 -21.86 19.41
C GLY A 374 -12.45 -20.88 18.69
N THR A 375 -11.17 -21.20 18.53
CA THR A 375 -10.21 -20.36 17.81
C THR A 375 -10.39 -20.51 16.29
N GLY A 376 -10.43 -19.39 15.56
CA GLY A 376 -10.40 -19.42 14.09
C GLY A 376 -9.01 -19.79 13.56
N ALA A 377 -8.96 -20.50 12.45
CA ALA A 377 -7.71 -20.82 11.75
C ALA A 377 -7.92 -20.84 10.24
N LEU A 378 -6.91 -20.40 9.49
CA LEU A 378 -6.87 -20.51 8.05
C LEU A 378 -6.18 -21.84 7.68
N PHE A 379 -6.87 -22.74 7.00
CA PHE A 379 -6.36 -24.04 6.55
C PHE A 379 -6.07 -24.05 5.06
N ALA A 380 -4.98 -24.70 4.65
CA ALA A 380 -4.65 -24.86 3.23
C ALA A 380 -5.53 -25.94 2.58
N LEU A 381 -6.29 -25.60 1.54
CA LEU A 381 -7.11 -26.55 0.78
C LEU A 381 -6.28 -27.39 -0.19
N LYS A 382 -5.15 -26.84 -0.67
CA LYS A 382 -4.21 -27.49 -1.59
C LYS A 382 -2.76 -27.31 -1.12
N ASP A 383 -1.84 -28.07 -1.70
CA ASP A 383 -0.41 -27.87 -1.44
C ASP A 383 0.00 -26.47 -1.92
N LEU A 384 0.63 -25.68 -1.04
CA LEU A 384 1.07 -24.31 -1.33
C LEU A 384 2.59 -24.23 -1.33
N ALA A 385 3.16 -23.61 -2.36
CA ALA A 385 4.55 -23.19 -2.40
C ALA A 385 4.74 -21.86 -1.65
N VAL A 386 6.00 -21.53 -1.33
CA VAL A 386 6.34 -20.21 -0.80
C VAL A 386 5.97 -19.14 -1.82
N GLY A 387 5.21 -18.14 -1.39
CA GLY A 387 4.71 -17.07 -2.25
C GLY A 387 3.42 -17.41 -2.99
N ASP A 388 2.78 -18.56 -2.72
CA ASP A 388 1.43 -18.82 -3.23
C ASP A 388 0.40 -17.92 -2.54
N TRP A 389 -0.58 -17.45 -3.30
CA TRP A 389 -1.62 -16.56 -2.80
C TRP A 389 -2.58 -17.30 -1.88
N LEU A 390 -2.89 -16.70 -0.73
CA LEU A 390 -3.92 -17.16 0.20
C LEU A 390 -5.26 -16.51 -0.12
N THR A 391 -6.19 -17.30 -0.66
CA THR A 391 -7.54 -16.88 -1.01
C THR A 391 -8.57 -17.75 -0.31
N VAL A 392 -9.71 -17.17 0.03
CA VAL A 392 -10.85 -17.88 0.65
C VAL A 392 -12.05 -17.90 -0.28
N ALA A 393 -12.98 -18.83 -0.06
CA ALA A 393 -14.22 -18.87 -0.82
C ALA A 393 -15.02 -17.58 -0.58
N PRO A 394 -15.84 -17.12 -1.54
CA PRO A 394 -16.89 -16.14 -1.26
C PRO A 394 -17.77 -16.66 -0.10
N SER A 395 -18.12 -15.80 0.85
CA SER A 395 -19.08 -16.19 1.90
C SER A 395 -20.48 -16.24 1.29
N ASP A 396 -21.14 -17.39 1.40
CA ASP A 396 -22.52 -17.58 0.90
C ASP A 396 -23.54 -16.64 1.59
N ASP A 397 -23.18 -16.00 2.70
CA ASP A 397 -24.06 -15.14 3.50
C ASP A 397 -24.22 -13.70 2.95
N GLU A 398 -23.62 -13.35 1.82
CA GLU A 398 -23.81 -12.03 1.18
C GLU A 398 -24.84 -12.02 0.04
N GLU A 399 -25.51 -13.16 -0.22
CA GLU A 399 -26.69 -13.16 -1.08
C GLU A 399 -27.97 -12.87 -0.27
N SER A 400 -28.56 -11.70 -0.53
CA SER A 400 -30.01 -11.42 -0.42
C SER A 400 -30.57 -10.88 0.91
N ASP A 401 -30.35 -9.59 1.17
CA ASP A 401 -31.34 -8.72 1.83
C ASP A 401 -32.10 -7.81 0.85
N GLY A 402 -32.04 -8.13 -0.45
CA GLY A 402 -32.77 -7.45 -1.51
C GLY A 402 -34.29 -7.69 -1.44
N SER A 403 -34.99 -6.72 -0.85
CA SER A 403 -36.39 -6.33 -1.16
C SER A 403 -37.49 -7.39 -0.91
N ASP A 404 -37.94 -7.48 0.34
CA ASP A 404 -39.33 -7.85 0.64
C ASP A 404 -40.19 -6.58 0.49
N ASP A 405 -40.62 -6.31 -0.75
CA ASP A 405 -41.67 -5.33 -1.06
C ASP A 405 -43.02 -5.89 -0.55
N GLY A 406 -43.19 -5.84 0.77
CA GLY A 406 -44.47 -6.06 1.44
C GLY A 406 -45.41 -4.88 1.16
N GLU A 407 -46.16 -4.96 0.05
CA GLU A 407 -47.39 -4.19 -0.15
C GLU A 407 -48.42 -4.59 0.92
N GLU A 408 -48.34 -3.98 2.12
CA GLU A 408 -49.46 -3.97 3.06
C GLU A 408 -50.31 -2.72 2.85
N ASP A 409 -51.35 -2.94 2.06
CA ASP A 409 -52.57 -2.15 1.93
C ASP A 409 -53.15 -1.84 3.32
N SER A 410 -53.03 -0.59 3.80
CA SER A 410 -53.78 -0.11 4.96
C SER A 410 -54.34 1.29 4.74
N ASN A 411 -55.53 1.29 4.13
CA ASN A 411 -56.76 1.87 4.67
C ASN A 411 -56.75 3.35 5.09
N GLU A 412 -57.52 4.12 4.31
CA GLU A 412 -58.01 5.47 4.60
C GLU A 412 -58.65 5.57 6.00
N GLY A 413 -58.29 6.63 6.74
CA GLY A 413 -58.88 6.96 8.04
C GLY A 413 -58.45 8.32 8.56
N SER A 414 -59.07 9.36 8.01
CA SER A 414 -59.57 10.61 8.62
C SER A 414 -59.02 11.19 9.94
N GLU A 415 -59.10 12.53 10.00
CA GLU A 415 -59.20 13.44 11.17
C GLU A 415 -57.87 13.99 11.73
N GLU A 416 -57.57 15.25 11.44
CA GLU A 416 -57.87 16.43 12.28
C GLU A 416 -57.01 16.50 13.55
N GLY A 417 -56.17 17.54 13.65
CA GLY A 417 -55.88 18.14 14.95
C GLY A 417 -54.45 18.56 15.22
N SER A 418 -54.35 19.83 15.61
CA SER A 418 -53.37 20.42 16.54
C SER A 418 -52.04 20.91 15.98
N GLU A 419 -52.08 22.20 15.67
CA GLU A 419 -50.98 23.14 15.91
C GLU A 419 -50.38 22.91 17.31
N GLY A 420 -49.06 22.82 17.37
CA GLY A 420 -48.28 22.66 18.60
C GLY A 420 -47.06 23.56 18.53
N ASP A 421 -47.23 24.74 19.14
CA ASP A 421 -46.20 25.69 19.57
C ASP A 421 -45.05 24.94 20.27
N TRP A 422 -43.81 25.21 19.84
CA TRP A 422 -42.63 24.88 20.64
C TRP A 422 -41.90 26.17 20.93
N GLU A 423 -42.07 26.60 22.18
CA GLU A 423 -41.39 27.74 22.78
C GLU A 423 -39.87 27.51 22.79
N GLU A 424 -39.15 28.56 22.39
CA GLU A 424 -37.71 28.72 22.55
C GLU A 424 -37.39 28.82 24.05
N GLU A 425 -36.80 27.78 24.64
CA GLU A 425 -36.13 27.92 25.95
C GLU A 425 -34.67 28.33 25.74
N GLU A 426 -34.44 29.64 25.86
CA GLU A 426 -33.15 30.24 26.18
C GLU A 426 -32.67 29.69 27.54
N CYS A 427 -31.57 28.93 27.53
CA CYS A 427 -30.77 28.69 28.73
C CYS A 427 -29.47 29.50 28.65
N CYS A 428 -29.52 30.67 29.26
CA CYS A 428 -28.36 31.36 29.82
C CYS A 428 -27.77 30.48 30.94
N GLU A 429 -26.46 30.32 30.99
CA GLU A 429 -25.73 30.60 32.24
C GLU A 429 -24.22 30.73 31.98
N GLU A 430 -23.75 31.89 32.42
CA GLU A 430 -22.37 32.36 32.40
C GLU A 430 -21.57 31.60 33.46
N GLY A 431 -20.42 31.07 33.07
CA GLY A 431 -19.45 30.46 33.98
C GLY A 431 -18.09 31.12 33.83
N SER A 432 -17.93 32.31 34.39
CA SER A 432 -16.64 32.96 34.62
C SER A 432 -15.92 32.32 35.83
N GLY A 433 -14.71 31.78 35.61
CA GLY A 433 -13.68 31.62 36.63
C GLY A 433 -12.35 31.97 35.96
N GLU A 434 -11.75 33.14 36.21
CA GLU A 434 -10.90 33.45 37.37
C GLU A 434 -9.81 32.38 37.56
N GLU A 435 -8.62 32.67 37.01
CA GLU A 435 -7.46 33.17 37.75
C GLU A 435 -6.72 32.03 38.46
N GLU A 436 -5.54 31.69 37.94
CA GLU A 436 -4.41 31.30 38.81
C GLU A 436 -3.10 31.66 38.12
N GLU A 437 -2.57 32.82 38.53
CA GLU A 437 -1.16 33.15 38.42
C GLU A 437 -0.35 32.13 39.23
N SER A 438 0.72 31.60 38.65
CA SER A 438 1.87 31.15 39.44
C SER A 438 3.16 31.62 38.79
N GLU A 439 3.65 32.72 39.35
CA GLU A 439 5.07 33.03 39.40
C GLU A 439 5.79 31.92 40.20
N ASN A 440 6.98 31.52 39.71
CA ASN A 440 8.15 31.00 40.43
C ASN A 440 9.03 30.29 39.38
N GLU A 441 10.35 30.35 39.38
CA GLU A 441 11.33 30.97 40.25
C GLU A 441 12.61 31.09 39.40
N LYS A 442 13.38 32.13 39.69
CA LYS A 442 14.81 32.23 39.37
C LYS A 442 15.57 31.20 40.21
N GLU A 443 16.46 30.41 39.61
CA GLU A 443 17.73 29.99 40.23
C GLU A 443 18.79 29.89 39.12
N GLU A 444 19.71 30.86 39.12
CA GLU A 444 21.19 30.71 39.26
C GLU A 444 21.96 30.40 37.97
#